data_AF-A0A932ME36-F1
#
_entry.id   AF-A0A932ME36-F1
#
_cell.length_a   1.000
_cell.length_b   1.000
_cell.length_c   1.000
_cell.angle_alpha   90.00
_cell.angle_beta   90.00
_cell.angle_gamma   90.00
#
_symmetry.space_group_name_H-M   'P 1'
#
loop_
_entity.id
_entity.type
_entity.pdbx_description
1 polymer ?
#
loop_
_entity_poly.entity_id
_entity_poly.type
_entity_poly.pdbx_seq_one_letter_code
_entity_poly.pdbx_strand_id
1 'polypeptide(L)'
;MGTDYSAKRRYARLTFKEPVTGDVTSSHDVHILDLSLGGARVEHTIILRPGSSCYLRLPLKEQVVTVMGRVVWSQAVGRAAANPSGTGLVYQSGVEFGALAQEAHSLLVAFLESRAGTSTEGGPS
;
A
#
# COMPACT_ATOMS: atom_id res chain seq x y z
N MET A 1 6.49 24.55 28.86
CA MET A 1 6.31 23.23 29.52
C MET A 1 6.91 22.18 28.61
N GLY A 2 8.12 21.69 28.91
CA GLY A 2 8.75 20.60 28.15
C GLY A 2 8.40 19.27 28.80
N THR A 3 7.80 18.35 28.06
CA THR A 3 7.59 16.98 28.53
C THR A 3 8.89 16.19 28.32
N ASP A 4 9.54 15.87 29.43
CA ASP A 4 10.66 14.94 29.49
C ASP A 4 10.14 13.51 29.25
N TYR A 5 10.30 13.00 28.03
CA TYR A 5 10.03 11.61 27.69
C TYR A 5 11.19 10.72 28.16
N SER A 6 11.39 10.58 29.47
CA SER A 6 12.31 9.58 30.04
C SER A 6 11.69 8.18 29.94
N ALA A 7 11.61 7.62 28.74
CA ALA A 7 11.25 6.21 28.54
C ALA A 7 12.40 5.31 29.03
N LYS A 8 12.28 4.76 30.24
CA LYS A 8 13.20 3.75 30.76
C LYS A 8 13.14 2.50 29.87
N ARG A 9 14.31 2.00 29.45
CA ARG A 9 14.41 0.82 28.57
C ARG A 9 13.85 -0.41 29.28
N ARG A 10 12.89 -1.10 28.64
CA ARG A 10 12.24 -2.31 29.20
C ARG A 10 13.05 -3.60 29.00
N TYR A 11 13.96 -3.64 28.02
CA TYR A 11 14.67 -4.86 27.61
C TYR A 11 16.14 -4.56 27.31
N ALA A 12 17.00 -5.58 27.53
CA ALA A 12 18.41 -5.54 27.19
C ALA A 12 18.60 -5.38 25.68
N ARG A 13 19.64 -4.64 25.27
CA ARG A 13 20.05 -4.52 23.86
C ARG A 13 21.30 -5.33 23.65
N LEU A 14 21.33 -6.10 22.58
CA LEU A 14 22.54 -6.74 22.08
C LEU A 14 23.11 -5.87 20.97
N THR A 15 24.41 -5.57 21.07
CA THR A 15 25.14 -4.91 19.99
C THR A 15 25.82 -5.99 19.18
N PHE A 16 25.55 -6.01 17.88
CA PHE A 16 26.21 -6.91 16.95
C PHE A 16 27.61 -6.38 16.62
N LYS A 17 28.60 -7.28 16.50
CA LYS A 17 29.97 -6.91 16.10
C LYS A 17 30.00 -6.46 14.63
N GLU A 18 29.20 -7.10 13.80
CA GLU A 18 28.96 -6.74 12.39
C GLU A 18 27.50 -6.29 12.20
N PRO A 19 27.21 -5.33 11.30
CA PRO A 19 25.84 -4.93 10.99
C PRO A 19 25.00 -6.10 10.46
N VAL A 20 23.78 -6.24 10.99
CA VAL A 20 22.78 -7.20 10.47
C VAL A 20 21.82 -6.46 9.55
N THR A 21 21.56 -7.02 8.37
CA THR A 21 20.58 -6.47 7.43
C THR A 21 19.17 -6.91 7.83
N GLY A 22 18.22 -5.99 7.79
CA GLY A 22 16.81 -6.27 7.97
C GLY A 22 15.97 -5.23 7.24
N ASP A 23 14.76 -5.61 6.85
CA ASP A 23 13.82 -4.73 6.17
C ASP A 23 12.84 -4.13 7.17
N VAL A 24 12.58 -2.82 7.03
CA VAL A 24 11.54 -2.12 7.78
C VAL A 24 10.49 -1.65 6.79
N THR A 25 9.30 -2.23 6.83
CA THR A 25 8.15 -1.76 6.03
C THR A 25 7.43 -0.66 6.79
N SER A 26 7.57 0.59 6.36
CA SER A 26 6.72 1.69 6.83
C SER A 26 5.39 1.66 6.07
N SER A 27 4.27 1.81 6.78
CA SER A 27 2.95 1.98 6.16
C SER A 27 2.85 3.36 5.54
N HIS A 28 2.47 3.43 4.27
CA HIS A 28 2.23 4.68 3.56
C HIS A 28 0.84 4.64 2.97
N ASP A 29 0.17 5.79 2.96
CA ASP A 29 -1.12 5.93 2.32
C ASP A 29 -0.94 5.83 0.80
N VAL A 30 -1.78 5.02 0.18
CA VAL A 30 -1.84 4.83 -1.27
C VAL A 30 -3.29 4.89 -1.72
N HIS A 31 -3.55 5.43 -2.91
CA HIS A 31 -4.86 5.41 -3.55
C HIS A 31 -4.91 4.27 -4.55
N ILE A 32 -5.89 3.37 -4.44
CA ILE A 32 -6.10 2.30 -5.41
C ILE A 32 -6.88 2.87 -6.59
N LEU A 33 -6.25 2.95 -7.76
CA LEU A 33 -6.83 3.51 -8.98
C LEU A 33 -7.63 2.46 -9.76
N ASP A 34 -7.14 1.22 -9.80
CA ASP A 34 -7.85 0.06 -10.30
C ASP A 34 -7.40 -1.21 -9.56
N LEU A 35 -8.25 -2.24 -9.59
CA LEU A 35 -8.07 -3.47 -8.84
C LEU A 35 -8.59 -4.66 -9.67
N SER A 36 -7.83 -5.73 -9.66
CA SER A 36 -8.17 -7.03 -10.26
C SER A 36 -7.81 -8.16 -9.30
N LEU A 37 -8.12 -9.41 -9.68
CA LEU A 37 -7.66 -10.58 -8.91
C LEU A 37 -6.14 -10.75 -8.91
N GLY A 38 -5.45 -10.29 -9.96
CA GLY A 38 -4.02 -10.46 -10.13
C GLY A 38 -3.17 -9.28 -9.65
N GLY A 39 -3.78 -8.15 -9.30
CA GLY A 39 -3.03 -6.96 -8.96
C GLY A 39 -3.85 -5.68 -8.88
N ALA A 40 -3.16 -4.57 -8.62
CA ALA A 40 -3.73 -3.23 -8.53
C ALA A 40 -2.79 -2.18 -9.13
N ARG A 41 -3.36 -1.13 -9.68
CA ARG A 41 -2.64 0.13 -9.90
C ARG A 41 -2.88 1.06 -8.72
N VAL A 42 -1.80 1.58 -8.16
CA VAL A 42 -1.84 2.47 -6.98
C VAL A 42 -1.15 3.79 -7.25
N GLU A 43 -1.67 4.86 -6.66
CA GLU A 43 -1.06 6.20 -6.64
C GLU A 43 -0.53 6.53 -5.24
N HIS A 44 0.65 7.13 -5.15
CA HIS A 44 1.33 7.39 -3.89
C HIS A 44 2.42 8.46 -4.03
N THR A 45 2.98 8.93 -2.91
CA THR A 45 4.02 9.98 -2.88
C THR A 45 5.42 9.46 -2.53
N ILE A 46 5.54 8.15 -2.29
CA ILE A 46 6.83 7.48 -2.02
C ILE A 46 7.42 6.83 -3.28
N ILE A 47 8.71 6.52 -3.26
CA ILE A 47 9.34 5.75 -4.33
C ILE A 47 9.14 4.26 -4.06
N LEU A 48 8.35 3.59 -4.90
CA LEU A 48 8.25 2.13 -4.94
C LEU A 48 9.13 1.60 -6.08
N ARG A 49 10.12 0.77 -5.75
CA ARG A 49 11.07 0.28 -6.76
C ARG A 49 10.50 -0.93 -7.49
N PRO A 50 10.54 -1.00 -8.84
CA PRO A 50 10.23 -2.23 -9.55
C PRO A 50 11.05 -3.42 -9.04
N GLY A 51 10.41 -4.58 -8.92
CA GLY A 51 10.97 -5.79 -8.33
C GLY A 51 10.88 -5.86 -6.80
N SER A 52 10.59 -4.76 -6.10
CA SER A 52 10.43 -4.80 -4.64
C SER A 52 9.14 -5.49 -4.23
N SER A 53 9.19 -6.21 -3.10
CA SER A 53 8.02 -6.78 -2.45
C SER A 53 7.34 -5.72 -1.59
N CYS A 54 6.02 -5.73 -1.56
CA CYS A 54 5.21 -4.83 -0.74
C CYS A 54 4.00 -5.55 -0.16
N TYR A 55 3.46 -5.00 0.92
CA TYR A 55 2.16 -5.40 1.44
C TYR A 55 1.14 -4.31 1.14
N LEU A 56 0.06 -4.66 0.45
CA LEU A 56 -1.04 -3.77 0.17
C LEU A 56 -2.21 -4.11 1.08
N ARG A 57 -2.70 -3.13 1.84
CA ARG A 57 -3.90 -3.26 2.67
C ARG A 57 -5.12 -2.86 1.85
N LEU A 58 -5.91 -3.84 1.45
CA LEU A 58 -7.12 -3.67 0.65
C LEU A 58 -8.34 -3.57 1.57
N PRO A 59 -9.06 -2.43 1.59
CA PRO A 59 -10.36 -2.34 2.26
C PRO A 59 -11.42 -3.04 1.40
N LEU A 60 -11.77 -4.27 1.77
CA LEU A 60 -12.80 -5.08 1.10
C LEU A 60 -14.06 -5.10 1.98
N LYS A 61 -14.98 -4.16 1.71
CA LYS A 61 -16.20 -3.92 2.51
C LYS A 61 -15.85 -3.64 3.99
N GLU A 62 -16.25 -4.53 4.90
CA GLU A 62 -16.06 -4.40 6.35
C GLU A 62 -14.71 -4.96 6.84
N GLN A 63 -13.91 -5.53 5.94
CA GLN A 63 -12.65 -6.17 6.29
C GLN A 63 -11.48 -5.50 5.58
N VAL A 64 -10.31 -5.50 6.23
CA VAL A 64 -9.06 -5.13 5.59
C VAL A 64 -8.24 -6.38 5.36
N VAL A 65 -8.01 -6.71 4.09
CA VAL A 65 -7.18 -7.84 3.68
C VAL A 65 -5.78 -7.31 3.35
N THR A 66 -4.75 -7.95 3.91
CA THR A 66 -3.36 -7.63 3.56
C THR A 66 -2.88 -8.61 2.50
N VAL A 67 -2.45 -8.08 1.35
CA VAL A 67 -1.97 -8.86 0.21
C VAL A 67 -0.49 -8.61 0.02
N MET A 68 0.31 -9.68 -0.05
CA MET A 68 1.69 -9.58 -0.51
C MET A 68 1.69 -9.42 -2.03
N GLY A 69 2.46 -8.45 -2.51
CA GLY A 69 2.63 -8.21 -3.93
C GLY A 69 4.05 -7.81 -4.30
N ARG A 70 4.28 -7.71 -5.60
CA ARG A 70 5.53 -7.26 -6.20
C ARG A 70 5.26 -6.06 -7.08
N VAL A 71 6.06 -5.01 -6.94
CA VAL A 71 5.97 -3.84 -7.81
C VAL A 71 6.50 -4.23 -9.19
N VAL A 72 5.65 -4.21 -10.21
CA VAL A 72 6.04 -4.57 -11.59
C VAL A 72 6.53 -3.38 -12.41
N TRP A 73 6.00 -2.19 -12.13
CA TRP A 73 6.44 -0.93 -12.71
C TRP A 73 6.12 0.22 -11.75
N SER A 74 6.84 1.34 -11.87
CA SER A 74 6.57 2.58 -11.13
C SER A 74 6.99 3.78 -11.98
N GLN A 75 6.14 4.80 -12.03
CA GLN A 75 6.32 5.99 -12.88
C GLN A 75 5.87 7.24 -12.14
N ALA A 76 6.64 8.32 -12.25
CA ALA A 76 6.20 9.63 -11.77
C ALA A 76 5.17 10.21 -12.75
N VAL A 77 3.99 10.56 -12.24
CA VAL A 77 2.85 11.07 -13.02
C VAL A 77 2.55 12.54 -12.76
N GLY A 78 3.16 13.14 -11.74
CA GLY A 78 2.93 14.54 -11.43
C GLY A 78 3.71 15.04 -10.22
N ARG A 79 3.34 16.24 -9.78
CA ARG A 79 3.82 16.83 -8.53
C ARG A 79 2.69 16.81 -7.50
N ALA A 80 3.02 16.40 -6.28
CA ALA A 80 2.11 16.51 -5.16
C ALA A 80 1.84 18.01 -4.90
N ALA A 81 0.61 18.34 -4.54
CA ALA A 81 0.30 19.67 -4.02
C ALA A 81 1.26 19.97 -2.85
N ALA A 82 1.70 21.23 -2.75
CA ALA A 82 2.70 21.63 -1.77
C ALA A 82 2.23 21.30 -0.34
N ASN A 83 2.73 20.20 0.21
CA ASN A 83 2.76 20.00 1.65
C ASN A 83 3.81 20.99 2.19
N PRO A 84 3.63 21.64 3.36
CA PRO A 84 4.65 22.50 3.98
C PRO A 84 6.07 21.91 4.10
N SER A 85 6.24 20.61 3.86
CA SER A 85 7.51 19.87 3.88
C SER A 85 8.14 19.58 2.50
N GLY A 86 7.58 20.06 1.39
CA GLY A 86 8.26 20.08 0.09
C GLY A 86 7.49 19.48 -1.10
N THR A 87 8.03 19.73 -2.30
CA THR A 87 7.51 19.28 -3.60
C THR A 87 7.67 17.77 -3.77
N GLY A 88 6.68 17.00 -3.32
CA GLY A 88 6.64 15.56 -3.59
C GLY A 88 6.38 15.29 -5.07
N LEU A 89 6.90 14.19 -5.61
CA LEU A 89 6.40 13.62 -6.85
C LEU A 89 5.22 12.70 -6.52
N VAL A 90 4.21 12.68 -7.39
CA VAL A 90 3.17 11.66 -7.37
C VAL A 90 3.59 10.55 -8.30
N TYR A 91 3.54 9.33 -7.81
CA TYR A 91 3.86 8.12 -8.54
C TYR A 91 2.61 7.29 -8.75
N GLN A 92 2.53 6.62 -9.89
CA GLN A 92 1.68 5.45 -10.05
C GLN A 92 2.57 4.22 -10.16
N SER A 93 2.10 3.12 -9.57
CA SER A 93 2.79 1.84 -9.63
C SER A 93 1.81 0.71 -9.88
N GLY A 94 2.26 -0.28 -10.65
CA GLY A 94 1.57 -1.55 -10.80
C GLY A 94 2.07 -2.53 -9.74
N VAL A 95 1.15 -3.14 -9.01
CA VAL A 95 1.44 -4.19 -8.03
C VAL A 95 0.79 -5.48 -8.51
N GLU A 96 1.61 -6.50 -8.74
CA GLU A 96 1.17 -7.87 -8.99
C GLU A 96 1.01 -8.60 -7.66
N PHE A 97 -0.13 -9.25 -7.46
CA PHE A 97 -0.39 -10.02 -6.23
C PHE A 97 0.31 -11.37 -6.29
N GLY A 98 0.90 -11.77 -5.16
CA GLY A 98 1.38 -13.13 -4.96
C GLY A 98 0.22 -14.10 -4.70
N ALA A 99 0.57 -15.31 -4.25
CA ALA A 99 -0.44 -16.27 -3.83
C ALA A 99 -1.28 -15.72 -2.68
N LEU A 100 -2.60 -15.74 -2.85
CA LEU A 100 -3.58 -15.33 -1.84
C LEU A 100 -4.04 -16.56 -1.06
N ALA A 101 -4.29 -16.39 0.24
CA ALA A 101 -5.08 -17.37 0.99
C ALA A 101 -6.49 -17.48 0.37
N GLN A 102 -7.11 -18.66 0.46
CA GLN A 102 -8.41 -18.93 -0.18
C GLN A 102 -9.49 -17.96 0.29
N GLU A 103 -9.46 -17.58 1.56
CA GLU A 103 -10.37 -16.62 2.18
C GLU A 103 -10.18 -15.22 1.58
N ALA A 104 -8.93 -14.76 1.48
CA ALA A 104 -8.58 -13.47 0.88
C ALA A 104 -8.97 -13.41 -0.60
N HIS A 105 -8.74 -14.49 -1.35
CA HIS A 105 -9.14 -14.61 -2.74
C HIS A 105 -10.67 -14.52 -2.89
N SER A 106 -11.42 -15.25 -2.07
CA SER A 106 -12.89 -15.27 -2.12
C SER A 106 -13.50 -13.90 -1.77
N LEU A 107 -12.92 -13.20 -0.79
CA LEU A 107 -13.32 -11.83 -0.44
C LEU A 107 -13.06 -10.85 -1.58
N LEU A 108 -11.92 -10.99 -2.27
CA LEU A 108 -11.57 -10.13 -3.40
C LEU A 108 -12.50 -10.36 -4.60
N VAL A 109 -12.82 -11.62 -4.93
CA VAL A 109 -13.82 -11.97 -5.96
C VAL A 109 -15.16 -11.33 -5.65
N ALA A 110 -15.70 -11.58 -4.45
CA ALA A 110 -17.01 -11.06 -4.05
C ALA A 110 -17.04 -9.52 -4.02
N PHE A 111 -15.92 -8.86 -3.70
CA PHE A 111 -15.79 -7.41 -3.78
C PHE A 111 -15.88 -6.92 -5.22
N LEU A 112 -15.09 -7.50 -6.13
CA LEU A 112 -15.04 -7.10 -7.54
C LEU A 112 -16.40 -7.31 -8.23
N GLU A 113 -17.07 -8.44 -7.98
CA GLU A 113 -18.42 -8.71 -8.51
C GLU A 113 -19.44 -7.68 -8.02
N SER A 114 -19.39 -7.30 -6.74
CA SER A 114 -20.30 -6.29 -6.19
C SER A 114 -20.12 -4.88 -6.76
N ARG A 115 -18.94 -4.58 -7.33
CA ARG A 115 -18.63 -3.30 -7.99
C ARG A 115 -18.92 -3.33 -9.48
N ALA A 116 -18.82 -4.49 -10.14
CA ALA A 116 -19.15 -4.65 -11.55
C ALA A 116 -20.66 -4.44 -11.80
N GLY A 117 -21.51 -4.82 -10.85
CA GLY A 117 -22.97 -4.67 -10.95
C GLY A 117 -23.53 -3.24 -10.81
N THR A 118 -22.72 -2.24 -10.49
CA THR A 118 -23.18 -0.85 -10.25
C THR A 118 -22.96 0.12 -11.41
N SER A 119 -22.61 -0.39 -12.60
CA SER A 119 -22.35 0.44 -13.80
C SER A 119 -23.45 0.33 -14.85
N THR A 120 -24.71 0.66 -14.52
CA THR A 120 -25.72 1.08 -15.51
C THR A 120 -26.84 1.82 -14.79
N GLU A 121 -26.89 3.14 -14.92
CA GLU A 121 -28.10 3.98 -15.10
C GLU A 121 -27.75 5.45 -14.84
N GLY A 122 -27.98 6.32 -15.84
CA GLY A 122 -27.86 7.77 -15.66
C GLY A 122 -27.48 8.55 -16.91
N GLY A 123 -28.25 8.43 -18.00
CA GLY A 123 -28.22 9.40 -19.09
C GLY A 123 -29.62 9.98 -19.29
N PRO A 124 -29.89 11.26 -18.95
CA PRO A 124 -31.19 11.87 -19.24
C PRO A 124 -31.25 12.26 -20.72
N SER A 125 -32.37 11.92 -21.38
CA SER A 125 -32.90 12.67 -22.52
C SER A 125 -34.15 13.42 -22.07
#